data_AF-A0A8T3LZL2-F1
#
_entry.id   AF-A0A8T3LZL2-F1
#
_cell.length_a   1.000
_cell.length_b   1.000
_cell.length_c   1.000
_cell.angle_alpha   90.00
_cell.angle_beta   90.00
_cell.angle_gamma   90.00
#
_symmetry.space_group_name_H-M   'P 1'
#
loop_
_entity.id
_entity.type
_entity.pdbx_description
1 polymer ?
#
loop_
_entity_poly.entity_id
_entity_poly.type
_entity_poly.pdbx_seq_one_letter_code
_entity_poly.pdbx_strand_id
1 'polypeptide(L)'
;MVDRAADRSHRLSDELVGQGDHRRPALPAMSRRVLAVARGLLPAVVLAACASSAPQLLRDEAGIFTPAARQAAEARLQALAAKYAVWPFVLTSVEADPPRMLDAPMMTADDQRAPAVAVLFGPDRIVGVGFSRAWTQSAFDRFLLDPPNRESFTAGDADAALELVLGYLEEWFADPTRHPRPPAGEPAAPSDGP
;
A
#
# COMPACT_ATOMS: atom_id res chain seq x y z
N MET A 1 -33.88 11.81 -36.96
CA MET A 1 -33.82 11.12 -38.27
C MET A 1 -32.80 11.90 -39.09
N VAL A 2 -31.49 11.66 -39.02
CA VAL A 2 -30.66 10.47 -39.33
C VAL A 2 -30.89 9.96 -40.76
N ASP A 3 -30.17 10.58 -41.71
CA ASP A 3 -29.84 10.02 -43.02
C ASP A 3 -28.31 10.11 -43.16
N ARG A 4 -27.57 9.01 -42.95
CA ARG A 4 -27.14 8.04 -43.97
C ARG A 4 -26.10 8.62 -44.96
N ALA A 5 -24.90 8.88 -44.44
CA ALA A 5 -23.69 8.96 -45.24
C ALA A 5 -23.05 7.56 -45.28
N ALA A 6 -23.48 6.76 -46.24
CA ALA A 6 -22.74 5.61 -46.71
C ALA A 6 -22.28 5.93 -48.14
N ASP A 7 -21.04 5.55 -48.44
CA ASP A 7 -20.59 4.97 -49.70
C ASP A 7 -19.38 5.66 -50.37
N ARG A 8 -18.52 4.78 -50.90
CA ARG A 8 -17.35 4.96 -51.79
C ARG A 8 -15.98 5.31 -51.20
N SER A 9 -15.19 4.26 -51.02
CA SER A 9 -14.03 4.03 -51.90
C SER A 9 -13.55 2.58 -51.75
N HIS A 10 -13.97 1.68 -52.64
CA HIS A 10 -13.27 1.25 -53.84
C HIS A 10 -11.96 0.46 -53.61
N ARG A 11 -12.02 -0.79 -54.08
CA ARG A 11 -10.98 -1.54 -54.80
C ARG A 11 -9.72 -1.94 -54.02
N LEU A 12 -9.55 -3.26 -53.86
CA LEU A 12 -8.45 -4.08 -54.43
C LEU A 12 -8.32 -5.37 -53.61
N SER A 13 -8.93 -6.46 -54.07
CA SER A 13 -8.56 -7.84 -53.70
C SER A 13 -9.16 -8.76 -54.74
N ASP A 14 -8.58 -8.71 -55.93
CA ASP A 14 -8.79 -9.69 -56.99
C ASP A 14 -7.70 -10.78 -56.86
N GLU A 15 -8.13 -12.01 -57.12
CA GLU A 15 -7.35 -13.17 -57.56
C GLU A 15 -6.11 -13.64 -56.76
N LEU A 16 -6.23 -14.85 -56.20
CA LEU A 16 -5.40 -15.97 -56.65
C LEU A 16 -5.94 -17.32 -56.13
N VAL A 17 -6.60 -18.04 -57.05
CA VAL A 17 -6.95 -19.47 -56.98
C VAL A 17 -5.78 -20.26 -57.56
N GLY A 18 -5.40 -21.39 -56.94
CA GLY A 18 -4.35 -22.26 -57.48
C GLY A 18 -4.20 -23.60 -56.76
N GLN A 19 -4.79 -24.63 -57.36
CA GLN A 19 -4.88 -26.04 -56.97
C GLN A 19 -3.66 -26.84 -57.50
N GLY A 20 -3.15 -27.85 -56.77
CA GLY A 20 -2.11 -28.73 -57.33
C GLY A 20 -1.50 -29.77 -56.37
N ASP A 21 -1.81 -31.04 -56.64
CA ASP A 21 -1.36 -32.29 -56.00
C ASP A 21 0.10 -32.67 -56.43
N HIS A 22 0.74 -33.62 -55.72
CA HIS A 22 1.82 -34.56 -56.16
C HIS A 22 2.89 -34.93 -55.10
N ARG A 23 2.73 -36.16 -54.55
CA ARG A 23 3.70 -37.26 -54.31
C ARG A 23 5.18 -37.03 -53.89
N ARG A 24 5.55 -37.78 -52.83
CA ARG A 24 6.86 -38.06 -52.16
C ARG A 24 8.03 -38.51 -53.08
N PRO A 25 9.30 -38.51 -52.58
CA PRO A 25 9.87 -39.74 -51.96
C PRO A 25 10.75 -39.51 -50.71
N ALA A 26 11.35 -40.60 -50.20
CA ALA A 26 11.74 -40.88 -48.82
C ALA A 26 13.25 -40.72 -48.46
N LEU A 27 13.49 -40.44 -47.15
CA LEU A 27 14.53 -40.93 -46.18
C LEU A 27 16.05 -40.81 -46.50
N PRO A 28 16.92 -40.51 -45.49
CA PRO A 28 17.31 -41.51 -44.50
C PRO A 28 17.33 -41.06 -43.02
N ALA A 29 17.19 -42.06 -42.17
CA ALA A 29 17.37 -42.02 -40.72
C ALA A 29 18.83 -41.81 -40.33
N MET A 30 19.09 -41.14 -39.19
CA MET A 30 19.89 -41.70 -38.09
C MET A 30 19.99 -40.73 -36.90
N SER A 31 19.65 -41.26 -35.71
CA SER A 31 20.35 -41.06 -34.43
C SER A 31 20.39 -39.64 -33.82
N ARG A 32 20.22 -39.39 -32.53
CA ARG A 32 20.15 -40.20 -31.29
C ARG A 32 19.85 -39.16 -30.19
N ARG A 33 18.98 -39.52 -29.24
CA ARG A 33 18.98 -39.04 -27.84
C ARG A 33 18.83 -37.53 -27.61
N VAL A 34 17.63 -37.08 -27.22
CA VAL A 34 17.44 -36.44 -25.90
C VAL A 34 16.14 -36.95 -25.31
N LEU A 35 16.30 -37.57 -24.15
CA LEU A 35 15.29 -38.16 -23.30
C LEU A 35 14.69 -37.05 -22.42
N ALA A 36 13.39 -37.13 -22.19
CA ALA A 36 12.70 -36.80 -20.94
C ALA A 36 12.72 -35.35 -20.40
N VAL A 37 11.50 -34.83 -20.24
CA VAL A 37 10.84 -34.38 -18.99
C VAL A 37 10.04 -33.11 -19.29
N ALA A 38 8.80 -33.29 -19.75
CA ALA A 38 7.79 -32.25 -19.78
C ALA A 38 6.57 -32.76 -18.98
N ARG A 39 6.77 -32.99 -17.68
CA ARG A 39 5.69 -33.28 -16.74
C ARG A 39 6.05 -32.67 -15.39
N GLY A 40 5.35 -31.59 -15.05
CA GLY A 40 5.31 -31.05 -13.69
C GLY A 40 5.92 -29.66 -13.54
N LEU A 41 5.24 -28.63 -14.01
CA LEU A 41 5.38 -27.25 -13.51
C LEU A 41 4.24 -26.34 -13.99
N LEU A 42 3.01 -26.85 -13.97
CA LEU A 42 1.80 -26.03 -14.19
C LEU A 42 0.75 -26.41 -13.14
N PRO A 43 0.97 -26.01 -11.87
CA PRO A 43 -0.14 -25.39 -11.16
C PRO A 43 0.26 -24.13 -10.37
N ALA A 44 1.50 -23.66 -10.44
CA ALA A 44 1.97 -22.55 -9.62
C ALA A 44 1.50 -21.16 -10.10
N VAL A 45 1.10 -21.01 -11.37
CA VAL A 45 0.73 -19.70 -11.93
C VAL A 45 -0.73 -19.30 -11.61
N VAL A 46 -1.58 -20.25 -11.18
CA VAL A 46 -2.99 -19.96 -10.87
C VAL A 46 -3.22 -19.62 -9.38
N LEU A 47 -2.26 -19.91 -8.48
CA LEU A 47 -2.38 -19.59 -7.06
C LEU A 47 -1.88 -18.17 -6.68
N ALA A 48 -1.21 -17.46 -7.58
CA ALA A 48 -0.71 -16.11 -7.32
C ALA A 48 -1.76 -15.00 -7.52
N ALA A 49 -2.97 -15.32 -8.03
CA ALA A 49 -4.02 -14.35 -8.33
C ALA A 49 -4.97 -14.05 -7.15
N CYS A 50 -4.71 -14.60 -5.95
CA CYS A 50 -5.41 -14.25 -4.70
C CYS A 50 -4.52 -13.52 -3.69
N ALA A 51 -3.34 -13.03 -4.10
CA ALA A 51 -2.58 -12.10 -3.30
C ALA A 51 -3.21 -10.71 -3.46
N SER A 52 -4.11 -10.36 -2.55
CA SER A 52 -4.40 -8.95 -2.25
C SER A 52 -3.05 -8.23 -2.14
N SER A 53 -2.69 -7.41 -3.11
CA SER A 53 -1.46 -6.61 -3.04
C SER A 53 -1.54 -5.77 -1.78
N ALA A 54 -0.59 -5.93 -0.86
CA ALA A 54 -0.55 -5.14 0.36
C ALA A 54 -0.61 -3.64 -0.02
N PRO A 55 -1.43 -2.84 0.67
CA PRO A 55 -1.58 -1.43 0.33
C PRO A 55 -0.24 -0.71 0.54
N GLN A 56 0.02 0.35 -0.23
CA GLN A 56 1.14 1.25 0.06
C GLN A 56 0.87 1.98 1.38
N LEU A 57 1.79 1.83 2.34
CA LEU A 57 1.62 2.31 3.70
C LEU A 57 2.24 3.70 3.91
N LEU A 58 3.30 4.05 3.18
CA LEU A 58 3.88 5.38 3.13
C LEU A 58 3.37 6.16 1.91
N ARG A 59 2.71 7.29 2.16
CA ARG A 59 2.24 8.22 1.12
C ARG A 59 2.89 9.59 1.32
N ASP A 60 3.98 9.83 0.61
CA ASP A 60 4.73 11.08 0.68
C ASP A 60 4.26 12.08 -0.39
N GLU A 61 3.08 12.68 -0.23
CA GLU A 61 2.53 13.65 -1.19
C GLU A 61 3.26 15.00 -1.12
N ALA A 62 3.81 15.35 0.04
CA ALA A 62 4.63 16.55 0.24
C ALA A 62 6.01 16.45 -0.41
N GLY A 63 6.46 15.24 -0.77
CA GLY A 63 7.80 15.02 -1.32
C GLY A 63 8.93 15.41 -0.36
N ILE A 64 8.68 15.35 0.95
CA ILE A 64 9.63 15.82 1.97
C ILE A 64 10.67 14.76 2.35
N PHE A 65 10.43 13.49 1.99
CA PHE A 65 11.34 12.38 2.30
C PHE A 65 12.24 12.01 1.12
N THR A 66 13.46 11.60 1.42
CA THR A 66 14.36 11.10 0.39
C THR A 66 13.88 9.76 -0.19
N PRO A 67 14.18 9.41 -1.45
CA PRO A 67 13.79 8.12 -2.02
C PRO A 67 14.27 6.91 -1.20
N ALA A 68 15.47 7.01 -0.61
CA ALA A 68 16.03 5.95 0.23
C ALA A 68 15.24 5.80 1.54
N ALA A 69 14.93 6.90 2.23
CA ALA A 69 14.11 6.89 3.43
C ALA A 69 12.71 6.32 3.16
N ARG A 70 12.09 6.72 2.04
CA ARG A 70 10.78 6.19 1.64
C ARG A 70 10.75 4.69 1.46
N GLN A 71 11.74 4.15 0.75
CA GLN A 71 11.83 2.71 0.50
C GLN A 71 12.06 1.93 1.79
N ALA A 72 12.96 2.42 2.66
CA ALA A 72 13.25 1.79 3.95
C ALA A 72 12.03 1.81 4.88
N ALA A 73 11.36 2.97 4.96
CA ALA A 73 10.15 3.15 5.74
C ALA A 73 9.01 2.25 5.28
N GLU A 74 8.73 2.20 3.97
CA GLU A 74 7.71 1.30 3.42
C GLU A 74 7.97 -0.16 3.80
N ALA A 75 9.22 -0.63 3.66
CA ALA A 75 9.57 -2.00 4.03
C ALA A 75 9.33 -2.30 5.52
N ARG A 76 9.65 -1.36 6.41
CA ARG A 76 9.40 -1.48 7.86
C ARG A 76 7.92 -1.46 8.19
N LEU A 77 7.15 -0.57 7.59
CA LEU A 77 5.70 -0.49 7.76
C LEU A 77 5.02 -1.79 7.30
N GLN A 78 5.45 -2.35 6.16
CA GLN A 78 4.94 -3.65 5.68
C GLN A 78 5.28 -4.80 6.63
N ALA A 79 6.49 -4.80 7.19
CA ALA A 79 6.90 -5.80 8.18
C ALA A 79 6.08 -5.70 9.48
N LEU A 80 5.81 -4.48 9.95
CA LEU A 80 4.89 -4.24 11.07
C LEU A 80 3.48 -4.75 10.74
N ALA A 81 3.00 -4.46 9.54
CA ALA A 81 1.66 -4.86 9.13
C ALA A 81 1.47 -6.36 9.11
N ALA A 82 2.44 -7.08 8.54
CA ALA A 82 2.45 -8.54 8.54
C ALA A 82 2.54 -9.13 9.96
N LYS A 83 3.33 -8.51 10.84
CA LYS A 83 3.58 -9.01 12.20
C LYS A 83 2.39 -8.81 13.14
N TYR A 84 1.74 -7.66 13.07
CA TYR A 84 0.71 -7.26 14.04
C TYR A 84 -0.72 -7.31 13.47
N ALA A 85 -0.88 -7.64 12.18
CA ALA A 85 -2.17 -7.63 11.48
C ALA A 85 -2.91 -6.28 11.59
N VAL A 86 -2.14 -5.19 11.56
CA VAL A 86 -2.60 -3.79 11.60
C VAL A 86 -1.96 -3.05 10.43
N TRP A 87 -2.60 -2.09 9.80
CA TRP A 87 -1.95 -1.25 8.78
C TRP A 87 -1.50 0.09 9.35
N PRO A 88 -0.19 0.27 9.61
CA PRO A 88 0.35 1.56 10.00
C PRO A 88 0.64 2.40 8.74
N PHE A 89 -0.17 3.42 8.52
CA PHE A 89 0.07 4.40 7.47
C PHE A 89 0.91 5.56 7.98
N VAL A 90 1.81 6.04 7.12
CA VAL A 90 2.51 7.31 7.30
C VAL A 90 2.23 8.18 6.09
N LEU A 91 1.72 9.38 6.33
CA LEU A 91 1.23 10.29 5.31
C LEU A 91 1.96 11.62 5.42
N THR A 92 2.32 12.25 4.30
CA THR A 92 2.76 13.66 4.25
C THR A 92 1.82 14.43 3.35
N SER A 93 1.68 15.75 3.58
CA SER A 93 0.73 16.59 2.86
C SER A 93 1.29 17.92 2.36
N VAL A 94 0.80 18.34 1.19
CA VAL A 94 0.90 19.72 0.67
C VAL A 94 -0.35 20.58 0.98
N GLU A 95 -1.44 19.97 1.47
CA GLU A 95 -2.76 20.59 1.64
C GLU A 95 -3.09 20.99 3.09
N ALA A 96 -4.09 21.87 3.23
CA ALA A 96 -4.42 22.58 4.46
C ALA A 96 -5.50 21.93 5.35
N ASP A 97 -6.07 20.77 4.98
CA ASP A 97 -7.15 20.10 5.76
C ASP A 97 -6.73 18.70 6.27
N PRO A 98 -5.94 18.62 7.35
CA PRO A 98 -5.38 17.37 7.91
C PRO A 98 -6.39 16.23 8.16
N PRO A 99 -7.62 16.47 8.66
CA PRO A 99 -8.60 15.42 8.90
C PRO A 99 -9.00 14.63 7.64
N ARG A 100 -9.23 15.29 6.50
CA ARG A 100 -9.72 14.63 5.28
C ARG A 100 -8.72 13.68 4.65
N MET A 101 -7.43 13.88 4.93
CA MET A 101 -6.37 13.04 4.36
C MET A 101 -6.23 11.69 5.03
N LEU A 102 -6.73 11.58 6.27
CA LEU A 102 -6.83 10.32 6.97
C LEU A 102 -7.94 9.47 6.35
N ASP A 103 -8.96 10.07 5.74
CA ASP A 103 -10.14 9.36 5.24
C ASP A 103 -9.80 8.32 4.17
N ALA A 104 -9.03 8.68 3.13
CA ALA A 104 -8.73 7.75 2.04
C ALA A 104 -7.98 6.47 2.47
N PRO A 105 -6.88 6.54 3.25
CA PRO A 105 -6.23 5.33 3.77
C PRO A 105 -7.11 4.60 4.80
N MET A 106 -7.87 5.30 5.64
CA MET A 106 -8.77 4.64 6.59
C MET A 106 -9.94 3.93 5.89
N MET A 107 -10.51 4.52 4.84
CA MET A 107 -11.51 3.86 3.98
C MET A 107 -10.96 2.61 3.32
N THR A 108 -9.72 2.66 2.81
CA THR A 108 -9.06 1.49 2.23
C THR A 108 -8.93 0.36 3.26
N ALA A 109 -8.60 0.71 4.50
CA ALA A 109 -8.53 -0.25 5.61
C ALA A 109 -9.91 -0.79 6.00
N ASP A 110 -10.91 0.08 6.09
CA ASP A 110 -12.28 -0.28 6.45
C ASP A 110 -12.93 -1.20 5.42
N ASP A 111 -12.72 -0.95 4.12
CA ASP A 111 -13.21 -1.79 3.02
C ASP A 111 -12.67 -3.22 3.12
N GLN A 112 -11.43 -3.37 3.61
CA GLN A 112 -10.78 -4.65 3.83
C GLN A 112 -10.93 -5.16 5.27
N ARG A 113 -11.68 -4.45 6.12
CA ARG A 113 -11.88 -4.73 7.55
C ARG A 113 -10.57 -4.91 8.31
N ALA A 114 -9.52 -4.21 7.88
CA ALA A 114 -8.22 -4.21 8.51
C ALA A 114 -8.15 -3.12 9.60
N PRO A 115 -7.74 -3.44 10.84
CA PRO A 115 -7.39 -2.43 11.81
C PRO A 115 -6.26 -1.57 11.24
N ALA A 116 -6.39 -0.25 11.28
CA ALA A 116 -5.38 0.64 10.76
C ALA A 116 -5.26 1.90 11.60
N VAL A 117 -4.05 2.46 11.55
CA VAL A 117 -3.69 3.74 12.14
C VAL A 117 -2.92 4.54 11.11
N ALA A 118 -3.11 5.85 11.08
CA ALA A 118 -2.37 6.74 10.21
C ALA A 118 -1.71 7.85 11.03
N VAL A 119 -0.44 8.10 10.76
CA VAL A 119 0.30 9.26 11.29
C VAL A 119 0.49 10.26 10.16
N LEU A 120 0.00 11.49 10.35
CA LEU A 120 0.08 12.56 9.36
C LEU A 120 1.19 13.56 9.71
N PHE A 121 2.15 13.68 8.81
CA PHE A 121 3.20 14.68 8.82
C PHE A 121 2.77 15.93 8.06
N GLY A 122 2.98 17.07 8.71
CA GLY A 122 2.98 18.38 8.08
C GLY A 122 4.41 18.77 7.70
N PRO A 123 4.62 20.01 7.25
CA PRO A 123 5.93 20.48 6.81
C PRO A 123 6.99 20.51 7.93
N ASP A 124 6.56 20.72 9.18
CA ASP A 124 7.43 20.94 10.34
C ASP A 124 7.07 20.10 11.57
N ARG A 125 5.94 19.39 11.58
CA ARG A 125 5.48 18.62 12.76
C ARG A 125 4.53 17.50 12.38
N ILE A 126 4.18 16.67 13.36
CA ILE A 126 3.07 15.73 13.24
C ILE A 126 1.77 16.49 13.47
N VAL A 127 0.84 16.38 12.53
CA VAL A 127 -0.41 17.18 12.53
C VAL A 127 -1.59 16.39 13.08
N GLY A 128 -1.51 15.05 13.08
CA GLY A 128 -2.57 14.23 13.62
C GLY A 128 -2.33 12.74 13.48
N VAL A 129 -3.20 12.00 14.16
CA VAL A 129 -3.30 10.55 14.10
C VAL A 129 -4.75 10.18 13.76
N GLY A 130 -4.93 9.27 12.82
CA GLY A 130 -6.24 8.72 12.44
C GLY A 130 -6.31 7.23 12.72
N PHE A 131 -7.52 6.71 12.91
CA PHE A 131 -7.77 5.29 13.17
C PHE A 131 -8.93 4.81 12.29
N SER A 132 -8.84 3.57 11.81
CA SER A 132 -9.93 2.96 11.04
C SER A 132 -11.07 2.54 11.97
N ARG A 133 -12.25 2.24 11.42
CA ARG A 133 -13.37 1.73 12.23
C ARG A 133 -13.06 0.35 12.80
N ALA A 134 -12.34 -0.48 12.06
CA ALA A 134 -11.89 -1.78 12.53
C ALA A 134 -10.90 -1.66 13.72
N TRP A 135 -10.27 -0.51 13.91
CA TRP A 135 -9.40 -0.24 15.06
C TRP A 135 -10.11 -0.43 16.40
N THR A 136 -11.37 -0.01 16.52
CA THR A 136 -12.12 -0.08 17.78
C THR A 136 -12.43 -1.51 18.22
N GLN A 137 -12.23 -2.48 17.33
CA GLN A 137 -12.38 -3.91 17.60
C GLN A 137 -11.03 -4.60 17.84
N SER A 138 -9.92 -3.86 17.74
CA SER A 138 -8.57 -4.39 17.93
C SER A 138 -8.19 -4.44 19.41
N ALA A 139 -7.18 -5.25 19.74
CA ALA A 139 -6.59 -5.28 21.07
C ALA A 139 -5.89 -3.95 21.47
N PHE A 140 -5.71 -3.05 20.50
CA PHE A 140 -4.96 -1.81 20.60
C PHE A 140 -5.83 -0.59 20.99
N ASP A 141 -7.15 -0.64 20.81
CA ASP A 141 -8.07 0.50 20.98
C ASP A 141 -8.01 1.17 22.38
N ARG A 142 -7.69 0.38 23.40
CA ARG A 142 -7.57 0.84 24.79
C ARG A 142 -6.31 1.64 25.08
N PHE A 143 -5.32 1.63 24.18
CA PHE A 143 -4.04 2.29 24.38
C PHE A 143 -3.99 3.60 23.59
N LEU A 144 -3.28 4.59 24.14
CA LEU A 144 -3.08 5.86 23.46
C LEU A 144 -1.89 5.71 22.52
N LEU A 145 -2.10 6.06 21.25
CA LEU A 145 -1.03 6.22 20.28
C LEU A 145 -0.78 7.72 20.12
N ASP A 146 0.38 8.16 20.60
CA ASP A 146 0.81 9.56 20.63
C ASP A 146 2.26 9.62 20.13
N PRO A 147 2.46 9.65 18.79
CA PRO A 147 3.78 9.68 18.19
C PRO A 147 4.56 10.91 18.67
N PRO A 148 5.90 10.83 18.74
CA PRO A 148 6.72 11.92 19.26
C PRO A 148 6.53 13.20 18.43
N ASN A 149 5.70 14.11 18.96
CA ASN A 149 5.47 15.41 18.36
C ASN A 149 6.61 16.34 18.79
N ARG A 150 7.67 16.44 17.97
CA ARG A 150 8.60 17.56 18.17
C ARG A 150 7.89 18.83 17.73
N GLU A 151 7.85 19.83 18.60
CA GLU A 151 7.21 21.13 18.34
C GLU A 151 7.72 21.82 17.06
N SER A 152 8.86 21.37 16.52
CA SER A 152 9.27 21.59 15.14
C SER A 152 10.40 20.63 14.80
N PHE A 153 10.33 19.93 13.66
CA PHE A 153 11.50 19.43 12.97
C PHE A 153 12.06 20.57 12.12
N THR A 154 13.37 20.82 12.15
CA THR A 154 14.00 21.84 11.30
C THR A 154 13.88 21.45 9.82
N ALA A 155 13.76 22.44 8.93
CA ALA A 155 13.72 22.19 7.49
C ALA A 155 14.98 21.42 7.07
N GLY A 156 14.80 20.18 6.61
CA GLY A 156 15.89 19.24 6.28
C GLY A 156 15.96 17.98 7.15
N ASP A 157 15.21 17.91 8.25
CA ASP A 157 15.25 16.76 9.18
C ASP A 157 14.07 15.78 9.02
N ALA A 158 13.33 15.86 7.91
CA ALA A 158 12.13 15.05 7.68
C ALA A 158 12.42 13.53 7.74
N ASP A 159 13.54 13.08 7.18
CA ASP A 159 13.95 11.67 7.25
C ASP A 159 14.23 11.23 8.70
N ALA A 160 14.86 12.08 9.52
CA ALA A 160 15.11 11.78 10.93
C ALA A 160 13.80 11.75 11.75
N ALA A 161 12.85 12.63 11.41
CA ALA A 161 11.51 12.62 11.99
C ALA A 161 10.76 11.33 11.63
N LEU A 162 10.85 10.89 10.38
CA LEU A 162 10.29 9.63 9.92
C LEU A 162 10.87 8.44 10.70
N GLU A 163 12.19 8.40 10.87
CA GLU A 163 12.88 7.36 11.63
C GLU A 163 12.44 7.30 13.11
N LEU A 164 12.27 8.46 13.75
CA LEU A 164 11.74 8.53 15.12
C LEU A 164 10.31 7.99 15.23
N VAL A 165 9.45 8.32 14.27
CA VAL A 165 8.07 7.81 14.23
C VAL A 165 8.04 6.30 13.96
N LEU A 166 8.88 5.80 13.05
CA LEU A 166 8.96 4.37 12.78
C LEU A 166 9.45 3.60 14.02
N GLY A 167 10.48 4.10 14.71
CA GLY A 167 10.95 3.51 15.96
C GLY A 167 9.87 3.52 17.04
N TYR A 168 9.15 4.63 17.18
CA TYR A 168 8.01 4.72 18.10
C TYR A 168 6.91 3.70 17.77
N LEU A 169 6.51 3.56 16.50
CA LEU A 169 5.49 2.59 16.09
C LEU A 169 5.95 1.15 16.36
N GLU A 170 7.21 0.82 16.10
CA GLU A 170 7.79 -0.48 16.40
C GLU A 170 7.74 -0.81 17.89
N GLU A 171 8.15 0.12 18.74
CA GLU A 171 8.11 -0.02 20.20
C GLU A 171 6.68 -0.12 20.71
N TRP A 172 5.79 0.75 20.21
CA TRP A 172 4.40 0.80 20.64
C TRP A 172 3.63 -0.46 20.26
N PHE A 173 3.81 -0.99 19.04
CA PHE A 173 3.18 -2.25 18.67
C PHE A 173 3.76 -3.45 19.43
N ALA A 174 5.05 -3.40 19.80
CA ALA A 174 5.66 -4.44 20.62
C ALA A 174 5.13 -4.45 22.06
N ASP A 175 4.91 -3.27 22.66
CA ASP A 175 4.42 -3.15 24.03
C ASP A 175 3.62 -1.84 24.23
N PRO A 176 2.32 -1.83 23.89
CA PRO A 176 1.49 -0.63 23.99
C PRO A 176 1.20 -0.24 25.45
N THR A 177 1.50 -1.11 26.42
CA THR A 177 1.27 -0.84 27.85
C THR A 177 2.24 0.20 28.43
N ARG A 178 3.35 0.46 27.73
CA ARG A 178 4.29 1.54 28.07
C ARG A 178 3.73 2.93 27.78
N HIS A 179 2.62 3.01 27.05
CA HIS A 179 1.96 4.24 26.64
C HIS A 179 0.46 4.21 27.01
N PRO A 180 0.11 4.03 28.30
CA PRO A 180 -1.28 3.95 28.71
C PRO A 180 -1.99 5.28 28.48
N ARG A 181 -3.23 5.22 27.98
CA ARG A 181 -4.11 6.40 27.94
C ARG A 181 -4.30 6.90 29.39
N PRO A 182 -4.14 8.19 29.67
CA PRO A 182 -4.49 8.73 30.99
C PRO A 182 -5.94 8.36 31.31
N PRO A 183 -6.26 8.02 32.57
CA PRO A 183 -7.63 7.68 32.93
C PRO A 183 -8.56 8.84 32.57
N ALA A 184 -9.63 8.55 31.84
CA ALA A 184 -10.63 9.54 31.48
C ALA A 184 -11.36 9.99 32.76
N GLY A 185 -10.99 11.17 33.27
CA GLY A 185 -11.77 11.86 34.31
C GLY A 185 -11.10 11.96 35.67
N GLU A 186 -9.92 12.58 35.76
CA GLU A 186 -9.68 13.43 36.93
C GLU A 186 -10.27 14.81 36.62
N PRO A 187 -11.40 15.21 37.23
CA PRO A 187 -11.82 16.60 37.16
C PRO A 187 -10.68 17.45 37.71
N ALA A 188 -10.27 18.47 36.96
CA ALA A 188 -9.31 19.45 37.42
C ALA A 188 -9.73 19.87 38.84
N ALA A 189 -8.89 19.58 39.83
CA ALA A 189 -9.12 20.02 41.19
C ALA A 189 -9.41 21.52 41.11
N PRO A 190 -10.51 22.01 41.73
CA PRO A 190 -10.77 23.43 41.76
C PRO A 190 -9.51 24.09 42.32
N SER A 191 -8.90 24.95 41.50
CA SER A 191 -7.84 25.82 41.99
C SER A 191 -8.51 26.72 43.00
N ASP A 192 -8.33 26.41 44.29
CA ASP A 192 -8.68 27.32 45.36
C ASP A 192 -7.91 28.63 45.10
N GLY A 193 -8.67 29.60 44.59
CA GLY A 193 -8.22 30.98 44.42
C GLY A 193 -8.00 31.64 45.77
N PRO A 194 -7.22 32.74 45.78
CA PRO A 194 -6.50 33.29 46.93
C PRO A 194 -7.37 33.67 48.14
#